data_AF-A0A959FQ84-F1
#
_entry.id   AF-A0A959FQ84-F1
#
_cell.length_a   1.000
_cell.length_b   1.000
_cell.length_c   1.000
_cell.angle_alpha   90.00
_cell.angle_beta   90.00
_cell.angle_gamma   90.00
#
_symmetry.space_group_name_H-M   'P 1'
#
loop_
_entity.id
_entity.type
_entity.pdbx_description
1 polymer ?
#
loop_
_entity_poly.entity_id
_entity_poly.type
_entity_poly.pdbx_seq_one_letter_code
_entity_poly.pdbx_strand_id
1 'polypeptide(L)'
;MEYKAIISGRLEYASQRSIEQAAKIMDHLMETRYKGEAIFRSSEIFDFERCVLTLPRHITQCQDKVWLNTVHLLKQVTQYAIAGDLNLFKIEMGRLSEHILLEPKGHKTAVQAYQQGRELLLDHNQAEEARQSLTLAIKKFPRHAKALERRGYANFLL
;
A
#
# COMPACT_ATOMS: atom_id res chain seq x y z
N MET A 1 5.62 0.65 -26.89
CA MET A 1 5.12 -0.73 -26.72
C MET A 1 4.06 -0.70 -25.63
N GLU A 2 2.96 -1.43 -25.81
CA GLU A 2 1.90 -1.54 -24.79
C GLU A 2 2.11 -2.81 -23.98
N TYR A 3 1.86 -2.72 -22.68
CA TYR A 3 1.97 -3.85 -21.77
C TYR A 3 0.78 -3.90 -20.82
N LYS A 4 0.57 -5.08 -20.27
CA LYS A 4 -0.54 -5.36 -19.37
C LYS A 4 -0.14 -5.00 -17.95
N ALA A 5 -0.83 -4.02 -17.38
CA ALA A 5 -0.74 -3.68 -15.97
C ALA A 5 -1.82 -4.43 -15.18
N ILE A 6 -1.43 -5.03 -14.06
CA ILE A 6 -2.34 -5.61 -13.06
C ILE A 6 -2.07 -4.91 -11.73
N ILE A 7 -3.05 -4.17 -11.23
CA ILE A 7 -2.91 -3.36 -10.01
C ILE A 7 -4.01 -3.74 -9.03
N SER A 8 -3.64 -4.03 -7.78
CA SER A 8 -4.61 -4.41 -6.75
C SER A 8 -4.07 -4.12 -5.36
N GLY A 9 -4.95 -3.83 -4.43
CA GLY A 9 -4.58 -3.73 -3.02
C GLY A 9 -5.46 -2.77 -2.25
N ARG A 10 -5.03 -2.48 -1.04
CA ARG A 10 -5.76 -1.59 -0.13
C ARG A 10 -4.80 -0.87 0.78
N LEU A 11 -5.03 0.43 0.95
CA LEU A 11 -4.35 1.24 1.94
C LEU A 11 -5.36 1.75 2.96
N GLU A 12 -4.93 1.78 4.22
CA GLU A 12 -5.69 2.34 5.33
C GLU A 12 -5.05 3.64 5.75
N TYR A 13 -5.87 4.64 6.08
CA TYR A 13 -5.45 5.95 6.55
C TYR A 13 -5.84 6.12 8.02
N ALA A 14 -5.00 6.82 8.79
CA ALA A 14 -5.16 6.92 10.24
C ALA A 14 -6.28 7.89 10.63
N SER A 15 -6.58 8.86 9.76
CA SER A 15 -7.56 9.91 10.00
C SER A 15 -8.07 10.51 8.69
N GLN A 16 -9.21 11.20 8.79
CA GLN A 16 -9.80 11.97 7.69
C GLN A 16 -8.79 12.94 7.05
N ARG A 17 -8.04 13.67 7.88
CA ARG A 17 -6.98 14.56 7.41
C ARG A 17 -5.93 13.84 6.55
N SER A 18 -5.54 12.62 6.91
CA SER A 18 -4.50 11.90 6.16
C SER A 18 -4.98 11.38 4.81
N ILE A 19 -6.24 10.96 4.69
CA ILE A 19 -6.81 10.55 3.39
C ILE A 19 -7.10 11.76 2.50
N GLU A 20 -7.57 12.88 3.06
CA GLU A 20 -7.77 14.12 2.31
C GLU A 20 -6.45 14.67 1.76
N GLN A 21 -5.37 14.61 2.54
CA GLN A 21 -4.02 14.96 2.05
C GLN A 21 -3.57 14.04 0.91
N ALA A 22 -3.85 12.73 1.01
CA ALA A 22 -3.53 11.76 -0.03
C ALA A 22 -4.32 12.02 -1.33
N ALA A 23 -5.61 12.33 -1.22
CA ALA A 23 -6.44 12.69 -2.37
C ALA A 23 -5.98 14.02 -3.00
N LYS A 24 -5.72 15.04 -2.17
CA LYS A 24 -5.25 16.35 -2.66
C LYS A 24 -3.92 16.26 -3.41
N ILE A 25 -2.95 15.48 -2.92
CA ILE A 25 -1.68 15.29 -3.65
C ILE A 25 -1.89 14.52 -4.95
N MET A 26 -2.80 13.54 -4.96
CA MET A 26 -3.14 12.79 -6.16
C MET A 26 -3.73 13.70 -7.24
N ASP A 27 -4.72 14.52 -6.90
CA ASP A 27 -5.38 15.44 -7.82
C ASP A 27 -4.40 16.48 -8.36
N HIS A 28 -3.62 17.08 -7.46
CA HIS A 28 -2.61 18.05 -7.85
C HIS A 28 -1.58 17.47 -8.84
N LEU A 29 -1.08 16.26 -8.60
CA LEU A 29 -0.14 15.59 -9.50
C LEU A 29 -0.79 15.20 -10.83
N MET A 30 -2.05 14.78 -10.79
CA MET A 30 -2.83 14.45 -11.98
C MET A 30 -2.95 15.65 -12.93
N GLU A 31 -3.27 16.82 -12.40
CA GLU A 31 -3.44 18.06 -13.15
C GLU A 31 -2.11 18.63 -13.66
N THR A 32 -1.13 18.76 -12.76
CA THR A 32 0.09 19.52 -13.06
C THR A 32 1.15 18.70 -13.79
N ARG A 33 1.44 17.50 -13.29
CA ARG A 33 2.59 16.69 -13.74
C ARG A 33 2.21 15.67 -14.80
N TYR A 34 1.08 15.00 -14.60
CA TYR A 34 0.66 13.91 -15.47
C TYR A 34 -0.30 14.33 -16.56
N LYS A 35 -0.89 15.54 -16.48
CA LYS A 35 -1.85 16.05 -17.47
C LYS A 35 -2.97 15.04 -17.77
N GLY A 36 -3.44 14.34 -16.74
CA GLY A 36 -4.46 13.29 -16.85
C GLY A 36 -3.95 11.89 -17.26
N GLU A 37 -2.66 11.71 -17.53
CA GLU A 37 -2.11 10.44 -18.03
C GLU A 37 -1.67 9.49 -16.90
N ALA A 38 -2.62 9.05 -16.09
CA ALA A 38 -2.47 7.94 -15.14
C ALA A 38 -3.78 7.15 -15.03
N ILE A 39 -3.71 5.91 -14.54
CA ILE A 39 -4.82 4.94 -14.60
C ILE A 39 -5.99 5.35 -13.70
N PHE A 40 -5.72 5.81 -12.48
CA PHE A 40 -6.76 6.02 -11.46
C PHE A 40 -7.09 7.49 -11.23
N ARG A 41 -8.32 7.78 -10.80
CA ARG A 41 -8.75 9.08 -10.27
C ARG A 41 -9.07 8.98 -8.78
N SER A 42 -8.87 10.07 -8.03
CA SER A 42 -9.13 10.09 -6.59
C SER A 42 -10.60 9.77 -6.29
N SER A 43 -11.52 10.29 -7.10
CA SER A 43 -12.97 10.07 -7.01
C SER A 43 -13.41 8.60 -7.15
N GLU A 44 -12.54 7.73 -7.67
CA GLU A 44 -12.87 6.32 -7.93
C GLU A 44 -12.32 5.37 -6.88
N ILE A 45 -11.20 5.74 -6.24
CA ILE A 45 -10.40 4.79 -5.44
C ILE A 45 -10.41 5.08 -3.94
N PHE A 46 -10.79 6.30 -3.54
CA PHE A 46 -10.85 6.69 -2.13
C PHE A 46 -12.27 6.57 -1.57
N ASP A 47 -12.35 5.96 -0.39
CA ASP A 47 -13.53 5.95 0.47
C ASP A 47 -13.18 6.76 1.72
N PHE A 48 -13.64 8.02 1.72
CA PHE A 48 -13.35 8.99 2.76
C PHE A 48 -14.01 8.62 4.09
N GLU A 49 -15.24 8.11 4.06
CA GLU A 49 -15.96 7.68 5.27
C GLU A 49 -15.21 6.58 6.01
N ARG A 50 -14.67 5.61 5.27
CA ARG A 50 -13.90 4.51 5.87
C ARG A 50 -12.42 4.86 6.07
N CYS A 51 -11.96 5.99 5.53
CA CYS A 51 -10.55 6.39 5.49
C CYS A 51 -9.66 5.34 4.80
N VAL A 52 -10.06 4.86 3.62
CA VAL A 52 -9.34 3.83 2.87
C VAL A 52 -9.20 4.14 1.39
N LEU A 53 -8.16 3.60 0.77
CA LEU A 53 -8.03 3.50 -0.68
C LEU A 53 -8.15 2.03 -1.03
N THR A 54 -9.03 1.69 -1.97
CA THR A 54 -9.23 0.30 -2.44
C THR A 54 -9.07 0.23 -3.95
N LEU A 55 -8.16 -0.64 -4.40
CA LEU A 55 -8.01 -0.98 -5.81
C LEU A 55 -8.52 -2.41 -6.00
N PRO A 56 -9.79 -2.61 -6.40
CA PRO A 56 -10.24 -3.93 -6.86
C PRO A 56 -9.35 -4.32 -8.05
N ARG A 57 -8.99 -5.60 -8.15
CA ARG A 57 -8.01 -6.10 -9.14
C ARG A 57 -8.26 -5.50 -10.53
N HIS A 58 -7.46 -4.49 -10.87
CA HIS A 58 -7.60 -3.69 -12.08
C HIS A 58 -6.61 -4.20 -13.12
N ILE A 59 -7.11 -4.52 -14.32
CA ILE A 59 -6.32 -5.08 -15.40
C ILE A 59 -6.51 -4.18 -16.61
N THR A 60 -5.43 -3.61 -17.13
CA THR A 60 -5.49 -2.70 -18.28
C THR A 60 -4.24 -2.82 -19.15
N GLN A 61 -4.35 -2.41 -20.41
CA GLN A 61 -3.19 -2.18 -21.29
C GLN A 61 -2.78 -0.72 -21.14
N CYS A 62 -1.50 -0.45 -20.94
CA CYS A 62 -1.01 0.91 -20.87
C CYS A 62 0.38 1.06 -21.47
N GLN A 63 0.72 2.31 -21.80
CA GLN A 63 2.05 2.70 -22.26
C GLN A 63 2.98 2.97 -21.06
N ASP A 64 4.29 2.95 -21.31
CA ASP A 64 5.34 3.21 -20.30
C ASP A 64 5.08 4.48 -19.49
N LYS A 65 4.71 5.56 -20.18
CA LYS A 65 4.43 6.85 -19.56
C LYS A 65 3.30 6.76 -18.54
N VAL A 66 2.17 6.17 -18.92
CA VAL A 66 0.97 6.05 -18.06
C VAL A 66 1.26 5.18 -16.84
N TRP A 67 2.01 4.10 -17.02
CA TRP A 67 2.45 3.26 -15.91
C TRP A 67 3.38 4.00 -14.95
N LEU A 68 4.46 4.62 -15.44
CA LEU A 68 5.41 5.34 -14.58
C LEU A 68 4.71 6.46 -13.80
N ASN A 69 3.79 7.18 -14.44
CA ASN A 69 2.94 8.16 -13.79
C ASN A 69 2.07 7.52 -12.70
N THR A 70 1.40 6.40 -13.01
CA THR A 70 0.55 5.67 -12.05
C THR A 70 1.34 5.14 -10.87
N VAL A 71 2.50 4.53 -11.09
CA VAL A 71 3.41 4.03 -10.05
C VAL A 71 3.84 5.18 -9.14
N HIS A 72 4.31 6.29 -9.73
CA HIS A 72 4.74 7.43 -8.93
C HIS A 72 3.57 8.02 -8.13
N LEU A 73 2.42 8.21 -8.74
CA LEU A 73 1.20 8.69 -8.09
C LEU A 73 0.84 7.81 -6.89
N LEU A 74 0.74 6.50 -7.10
CA LEU A 74 0.39 5.55 -6.05
C LEU A 74 1.44 5.53 -4.93
N LYS A 75 2.72 5.69 -5.28
CA LYS A 75 3.81 5.83 -4.31
C LYS A 75 3.67 7.08 -3.44
N GLN A 76 3.20 8.21 -4.00
CA GLN A 76 2.98 9.44 -3.21
C GLN A 76 1.82 9.26 -2.23
N VAL A 77 0.68 8.73 -2.67
CA VAL A 77 -0.47 8.53 -1.76
C VAL A 77 -0.20 7.50 -0.67
N THR A 78 0.67 6.51 -0.95
CA THR A 78 1.08 5.48 0.03
C THR A 78 1.83 6.07 1.22
N GLN A 79 2.55 7.19 1.08
CA GLN A 79 3.30 7.81 2.18
C GLN A 79 2.38 8.34 3.30
N TYR A 80 1.13 8.66 2.98
CA TYR A 80 0.15 9.16 3.94
C TYR A 80 -0.58 8.04 4.70
N ALA A 81 -0.54 6.81 4.18
CA ALA A 81 -1.19 5.66 4.78
C ALA A 81 -0.55 5.24 6.13
N ILE A 82 -1.26 4.39 6.88
CA ILE A 82 -0.81 3.81 8.15
C ILE A 82 -0.66 2.29 8.08
N ALA A 83 -1.41 1.62 7.21
CA ALA A 83 -1.37 0.18 7.02
C ALA A 83 -1.80 -0.19 5.59
N GLY A 84 -1.60 -1.47 5.23
CA GLY A 84 -1.97 -2.03 3.93
C GLY A 84 -0.84 -2.00 2.91
N ASP A 85 -1.17 -2.31 1.66
CA ASP A 85 -0.24 -2.41 0.55
C ASP A 85 -0.95 -2.37 -0.81
N LEU A 86 -0.20 -1.99 -1.83
CA LEU A 86 -0.60 -2.09 -3.24
C LEU A 86 0.42 -2.96 -3.99
N ASN A 87 -0.10 -3.91 -4.77
CA ASN A 87 0.68 -4.74 -5.68
C ASN A 87 0.44 -4.30 -7.11
N LEU A 88 1.52 -3.96 -7.80
CA LEU A 88 1.51 -3.52 -9.19
C LEU A 88 2.38 -4.50 -9.99
N PHE A 89 1.80 -5.16 -10.96
CA PHE A 89 2.49 -6.08 -11.87
C PHE A 89 2.47 -5.53 -13.30
N LYS A 90 3.62 -5.51 -13.93
CA LYS A 90 3.80 -5.21 -15.36
C LYS A 90 4.09 -6.51 -16.09
N ILE A 91 3.28 -6.81 -17.11
CA ILE A 91 3.41 -8.03 -17.91
C ILE A 91 3.66 -7.64 -19.36
N GLU A 92 4.76 -8.13 -19.91
CA GLU A 92 5.19 -7.90 -21.28
C GLU A 92 5.34 -9.25 -21.98
N MET A 93 4.71 -9.41 -23.16
CA MET A 93 4.73 -10.66 -23.94
C MET A 93 4.38 -11.91 -23.11
N GLY A 94 3.40 -11.78 -22.20
CA GLY A 94 2.95 -12.88 -21.33
C GLY A 94 3.90 -13.23 -20.18
N ARG A 95 5.00 -12.50 -19.99
CA ARG A 95 5.94 -12.67 -18.88
C ARG A 95 5.87 -11.50 -17.92
N LEU A 96 6.00 -11.78 -16.62
CA LEU A 96 6.14 -10.74 -15.61
C LEU A 96 7.46 -10.01 -15.85
N SER A 97 7.40 -8.72 -16.18
CA SER A 97 8.58 -7.88 -16.39
C SER A 97 8.90 -7.01 -15.18
N GLU A 98 7.90 -6.61 -14.39
CA GLU A 98 8.11 -5.81 -13.17
C GLU A 98 7.06 -6.14 -12.11
N HIS A 99 7.47 -6.21 -10.85
CA HIS A 99 6.57 -6.23 -9.68
C HIS A 99 6.99 -5.15 -8.70
N ILE A 100 6.05 -4.27 -8.35
CA ILE A 100 6.25 -3.21 -7.38
C ILE A 100 5.25 -3.42 -6.24
N LEU A 101 5.80 -3.60 -5.04
CA LEU A 101 5.05 -3.58 -3.79
C LEU A 101 5.17 -2.19 -3.16
N LEU A 102 4.05 -1.49 -3.02
CA LEU A 102 3.97 -0.22 -2.32
C LEU A 102 3.36 -0.46 -0.94
N GLU A 103 4.11 -0.08 0.09
CA GLU A 103 3.68 -0.18 1.49
C GLU A 103 3.97 1.14 2.22
N PRO A 104 3.19 1.48 3.26
CA PRO A 104 3.49 2.62 4.11
C PRO A 104 4.91 2.51 4.67
N LYS A 105 5.68 3.57 4.49
CA LYS A 105 7.03 3.74 5.06
C LYS A 105 7.04 5.07 5.80
N GLY A 106 7.48 5.07 7.07
CA GLY A 106 7.55 6.29 7.86
C GLY A 106 7.71 6.05 9.35
N HIS A 107 7.75 7.15 10.10
CA HIS A 107 8.03 7.16 11.54
C HIS A 107 6.81 6.94 12.44
N LYS A 108 5.63 6.69 11.86
CA LYS A 108 4.43 6.42 12.65
C LYS A 108 4.63 5.11 13.41
N THR A 109 4.36 5.11 14.71
CA THR A 109 4.62 3.94 15.58
C THR A 109 3.98 2.66 15.06
N ALA A 110 2.75 2.71 14.53
CA ALA A 110 2.10 1.51 13.99
C ALA A 110 2.86 0.92 12.78
N VAL A 111 3.38 1.78 11.90
CA VAL A 111 4.14 1.39 10.71
C VAL A 111 5.48 0.78 11.13
N GLN A 112 6.22 1.45 12.01
CA GLN A 112 7.52 0.96 12.47
C GLN A 112 7.40 -0.36 13.23
N ALA A 113 6.41 -0.47 14.13
CA ALA A 113 6.16 -1.68 14.89
C ALA A 113 5.77 -2.86 13.98
N TYR A 114 4.96 -2.62 12.95
CA TYR A 114 4.64 -3.64 11.95
C TYR A 114 5.87 -4.07 11.14
N GLN A 115 6.67 -3.13 10.66
CA GLN A 115 7.88 -3.43 9.90
C GLN A 115 8.89 -4.21 10.73
N GLN A 116 9.13 -3.80 11.97
CA GLN A 116 9.99 -4.51 12.92
C GLN A 116 9.46 -5.92 13.20
N GLY A 117 8.18 -6.06 13.51
CA GLY A 117 7.58 -7.37 13.76
C GLY A 117 7.66 -8.31 12.56
N ARG A 118 7.55 -7.77 11.33
CA ARG A 118 7.75 -8.54 10.10
C ARG A 118 9.21 -8.98 9.92
N GLU A 119 10.17 -8.13 10.26
CA GLU A 119 11.59 -8.44 10.16
C GLU A 119 12.00 -9.53 11.17
N LEU A 120 11.53 -9.43 12.41
CA LEU A 120 11.79 -10.42 13.46
C LEU A 120 11.27 -11.80 13.07
N LEU A 121 10.15 -11.89 12.32
CA LEU A 121 9.63 -13.18 11.83
C LEU A 121 10.51 -13.89 10.80
N LEU A 122 11.57 -13.24 10.30
CA LEU A 122 12.57 -13.91 9.45
C LEU A 122 13.43 -14.89 10.26
N ASP A 123 13.55 -14.69 11.57
CA ASP A 123 14.17 -15.64 12.49
C ASP A 123 13.11 -16.22 13.43
N HIS A 124 12.81 -17.51 13.29
CA HIS A 124 11.79 -18.18 14.09
C HIS A 124 12.08 -18.14 15.60
N ASN A 125 13.35 -17.97 16.01
CA ASN A 125 13.70 -17.84 17.42
C ASN A 125 13.25 -16.50 18.04
N GLN A 126 12.86 -15.53 17.21
CA GLN A 126 12.40 -14.20 17.63
C GLN A 126 10.87 -14.05 17.57
N ALA A 127 10.13 -15.16 17.56
CA ALA A 127 8.68 -15.16 17.42
C ALA A 127 7.97 -14.39 18.55
N GLU A 128 8.50 -14.42 19.77
CA GLU A 128 7.93 -13.70 20.91
C GLU A 128 8.10 -12.18 20.78
N GLU A 129 9.29 -11.72 20.41
CA GLU A 129 9.57 -10.31 20.12
C GLU A 129 8.74 -9.82 18.92
N ALA A 130 8.62 -10.64 17.87
CA ALA A 130 7.76 -10.35 16.74
C ALA A 130 6.30 -10.18 17.16
N ARG A 131 5.78 -11.09 17.99
CA ARG A 131 4.42 -11.03 18.54
C ARG A 131 4.19 -9.75 19.33
N GLN A 132 5.16 -9.31 20.12
CA GLN A 132 5.09 -8.07 20.90
C GLN A 132 5.05 -6.83 19.98
N SER A 133 5.97 -6.74 19.00
CA SER A 133 5.98 -5.63 18.04
C SER A 133 4.69 -5.57 17.20
N LEU A 134 4.17 -6.71 16.75
CA LEU A 134 2.91 -6.76 15.99
C LEU A 134 1.71 -6.41 16.87
N THR A 135 1.73 -6.78 18.15
CA THR A 135 0.71 -6.37 19.12
C THR A 135 0.72 -4.85 19.32
N LEU A 136 1.90 -4.21 19.37
CA LEU A 136 2.01 -2.75 19.43
C LEU A 136 1.43 -2.09 18.17
N ALA A 137 1.71 -2.64 16.98
CA ALA A 137 1.14 -2.13 15.73
C ALA A 137 -0.40 -2.14 15.77
N ILE A 138 -1.00 -3.24 16.20
CA ILE A 138 -2.46 -3.40 16.33
C ILE A 138 -3.02 -2.46 17.41
N LYS A 139 -2.34 -2.32 18.55
CA LYS A 139 -2.77 -1.39 19.61
C LYS A 139 -2.80 0.06 19.10
N LYS A 140 -1.84 0.45 18.27
CA LYS A 140 -1.76 1.80 17.69
C LYS A 140 -2.72 1.99 16.51
N PHE A 141 -3.01 0.95 15.74
CA PHE A 141 -3.99 0.98 14.67
C PHE A 141 -4.78 -0.35 14.63
N PRO A 142 -5.94 -0.44 15.32
CA PRO A 142 -6.68 -1.71 15.46
C PRO A 142 -7.11 -2.36 14.15
N ARG A 143 -7.30 -1.58 13.08
CA ARG A 143 -7.68 -2.05 11.74
C ARG A 143 -6.49 -2.59 10.92
N HIS A 144 -5.34 -2.86 11.53
CA HIS A 144 -4.14 -3.33 10.83
C HIS A 144 -4.22 -4.83 10.46
N ALA A 145 -4.98 -5.17 9.40
CA ALA A 145 -5.22 -6.55 8.98
C ALA A 145 -3.94 -7.41 8.84
N LYS A 146 -2.90 -6.89 8.17
CA LYS A 146 -1.62 -7.61 7.99
C LYS A 146 -0.83 -7.85 9.28
N ALA A 147 -1.02 -7.01 10.31
CA ALA A 147 -0.38 -7.20 11.60
C ALA A 147 -1.13 -8.25 12.41
N LEU A 148 -2.46 -8.29 12.32
CA LEU A 148 -3.30 -9.35 12.90
C LEU A 148 -2.91 -10.72 12.33
N GLU A 149 -2.83 -10.82 11.00
CA GLU A 149 -2.38 -12.02 10.29
C GLU A 149 -1.00 -12.49 10.80
N ARG A 150 0.02 -11.63 10.72
CA ARG A 150 1.39 -11.98 11.11
C ARG A 150 1.52 -12.30 12.59
N ARG A 151 0.76 -11.64 13.47
CA ARG A 151 0.77 -11.97 14.90
C ARG A 151 0.16 -13.36 15.13
N GLY A 152 -0.86 -13.73 14.36
CA GLY A 152 -1.38 -15.10 14.36
C GLY A 152 -0.32 -16.12 13.97
N TYR A 153 0.48 -15.82 12.94
CA TYR A 153 1.62 -16.67 12.57
C TYR A 153 2.70 -16.72 13.67
N ALA A 154 3.04 -15.58 14.28
CA ALA A 154 3.98 -15.54 15.41
C ALA A 154 3.53 -16.45 16.56
N ASN A 155 2.23 -16.42 16.91
CA ASN A 155 1.66 -17.32 17.92
C ASN A 155 1.71 -18.80 17.53
N PHE A 156 1.66 -19.12 16.23
CA PHE A 156 1.74 -20.50 15.75
C PHE A 156 3.17 -21.06 15.86
N LEU A 157 4.19 -20.21 15.80
CA LEU A 157 5.60 -20.60 15.94
C LEU A 157 6.04 -20.82 17.40
N LEU A 158 5.27 -20.31 18.38
CA LEU A 158 5.52 -20.43 19.82
C LEU A 158 4.89 -21.71 20.38
#